data_AF-A0A090E1K9-F1
#
_entry.id   AF-A0A090E1K9-F1
#
_cell.length_a   1.000
_cell.length_b   1.000
_cell.length_c   1.000
_cell.angle_alpha   90.00
_cell.angle_beta   90.00
_cell.angle_gamma   90.00
#
_symmetry.space_group_name_H-M   'P 1'
#
loop_
_entity.id
_entity.type
_entity.pdbx_description
1 polymer ?
#
loop_
_entity_poly.entity_id
_entity_poly.type
_entity_poly.pdbx_seq_one_letter_code
_entity_poly.pdbx_strand_id
1 'polypeptide(L)'
;MGDSDNTMTLPRVIRGRLLAGTTNAKVERQPRAFACDESEKDEFADPAVIVWRKWRRAHEETERLCRQQQRLERQLVETVGFPCATIRLRDGERVTLHSLKALREVLDLGPEDVAKCAQAEADFAAHQARWNTADSEIGYSATLRAECEAADRAQDLLQALSETPATSLAGVVAKLDAMLMEGEPSEDDPEFPWPQIRAARDDLVRIGKEQVPD
;
A
#
# COMPACT_ATOMS: atom_id res chain seq x y z
N MET A 1 17.54 -30.63 -3.84
CA MET A 1 16.95 -30.01 -5.03
C MET A 1 15.77 -29.22 -4.48
N GLY A 2 16.00 -27.93 -4.22
CA GLY A 2 15.16 -27.12 -3.35
C GLY A 2 13.99 -26.51 -4.10
N ASP A 3 12.79 -26.72 -3.56
CA ASP A 3 11.62 -25.89 -3.83
C ASP A 3 11.93 -24.48 -3.34
N SER A 4 11.98 -23.55 -4.29
CA SER A 4 12.16 -22.13 -4.00
C SER A 4 10.78 -21.52 -3.79
N ASP A 5 10.51 -21.09 -2.56
CA ASP A 5 9.38 -20.26 -2.19
C ASP A 5 9.37 -18.97 -3.03
N ASN A 6 8.62 -18.98 -4.14
CA ASN A 6 8.26 -17.77 -4.86
C ASN A 6 7.15 -17.03 -4.08
N THR A 7 7.51 -16.55 -2.89
CA THR A 7 6.77 -15.47 -2.23
C THR A 7 7.12 -14.17 -2.96
N MET A 8 6.45 -13.93 -4.09
CA MET A 8 6.46 -12.63 -4.75
C MET A 8 5.69 -11.63 -3.87
N THR A 9 6.38 -11.10 -2.86
CA THR A 9 5.97 -9.90 -2.17
C THR A 9 6.18 -8.74 -3.14
N LEU A 10 5.18 -8.44 -3.96
CA LEU A 10 5.26 -7.32 -4.91
C LEU A 10 5.46 -6.00 -4.14
N PRO A 11 6.28 -5.06 -4.68
CA PRO A 11 6.47 -3.74 -4.09
C PRO A 11 5.16 -3.01 -3.84
N ARG A 12 5.07 -2.28 -2.72
CA ARG A 12 3.87 -1.57 -2.19
C ARG A 12 3.07 -0.80 -3.26
N VAL A 13 3.74 -0.19 -4.22
CA VAL A 13 3.13 0.67 -5.27
C VAL A 13 2.39 -0.13 -6.36
N ILE A 14 2.75 -1.40 -6.56
CA ILE A 14 2.21 -2.23 -7.67
C ILE A 14 0.92 -2.95 -7.25
N ARG A 15 0.78 -3.29 -5.96
CA ARG A 15 -0.39 -4.03 -5.43
C ARG A 15 -1.67 -3.19 -5.49
N GLY A 16 -1.59 -1.90 -5.14
CA GLY A 16 -2.73 -0.98 -5.22
C GLY A 16 -3.22 -0.73 -6.65
N ARG A 17 -2.32 -0.69 -7.64
CA ARG A 17 -2.70 -0.42 -9.06
C ARG A 17 -3.36 -1.61 -9.76
N LEU A 18 -2.98 -2.84 -9.42
CA LEU A 18 -3.60 -4.04 -10.00
C LEU A 18 -5.02 -4.28 -9.46
N LEU A 19 -5.27 -3.98 -8.18
CA LEU A 19 -6.59 -4.15 -7.55
C LEU A 19 -7.53 -2.96 -7.78
N ALA A 20 -7.00 -1.74 -7.93
CA ALA A 20 -7.78 -0.56 -8.30
C ALA A 20 -8.48 -0.69 -9.67
N GLY A 21 -8.05 -1.62 -10.52
CA GLY A 21 -8.73 -1.94 -11.78
C GLY A 21 -10.08 -2.67 -11.63
N THR A 22 -10.39 -3.19 -10.43
CA THR A 22 -11.65 -3.91 -10.13
C THR A 22 -12.60 -3.13 -9.22
N THR A 23 -12.08 -2.15 -8.47
CA THR A 23 -12.88 -1.28 -7.61
C THR A 23 -13.10 0.07 -8.30
N ASN A 24 -14.35 0.49 -8.49
CA ASN A 24 -14.71 1.84 -8.97
C ASN A 24 -14.38 2.97 -7.96
N ALA A 25 -13.42 2.76 -7.05
CA ALA A 25 -12.96 3.75 -6.09
C ALA A 25 -12.02 4.74 -6.79
N LYS A 26 -12.63 5.72 -7.46
CA LYS A 26 -11.92 6.92 -7.91
C LYS A 26 -11.52 7.71 -6.66
N VAL A 27 -10.28 7.55 -6.20
CA VAL A 27 -9.74 8.34 -5.09
C VAL A 27 -9.47 9.74 -5.63
N GLU A 28 -10.39 10.66 -5.34
CA GLU A 28 -10.26 12.05 -5.70
C GLU A 28 -9.36 12.75 -4.68
N ARG A 29 -8.21 13.23 -5.16
CA ARG A 29 -7.18 13.89 -4.37
C ARG A 29 -7.70 15.26 -3.91
N GLN A 30 -7.97 15.41 -2.61
CA GLN A 30 -8.20 16.73 -2.03
C GLN A 30 -6.92 17.25 -1.35
N PRO A 31 -6.52 18.51 -1.60
CA PRO A 31 -5.48 19.14 -0.84
C PRO A 31 -5.99 19.41 0.58
N ARG A 32 -5.40 18.75 1.58
CA ARG A 32 -5.70 19.03 2.99
C ARG A 32 -4.78 20.13 3.50
N ALA A 33 -5.38 21.26 3.86
CA ALA A 33 -4.73 22.26 4.69
C ALA A 33 -4.61 21.71 6.12
N PHE A 34 -3.39 21.65 6.64
CA PHE A 34 -3.15 21.26 8.02
C PHE A 34 -3.52 22.44 8.94
N ALA A 35 -4.63 22.31 9.66
CA ALA A 35 -4.90 23.15 10.82
C ALA A 35 -4.06 22.62 11.99
N CYS A 36 -3.07 23.39 12.41
CA CYS A 36 -2.37 23.19 13.66
C CYS A 36 -3.13 23.96 14.74
N ASP A 37 -3.54 23.29 15.82
CA ASP A 37 -3.76 24.03 17.07
C ASP A 37 -3.28 23.26 18.31
N GLU A 38 -2.51 24.04 19.07
CA GLU A 38 -2.04 24.08 20.46
C GLU A 38 -1.58 22.83 21.24
N SER A 39 -0.34 22.90 21.75
CA SER A 39 -0.10 22.85 23.21
C SER A 39 1.28 23.42 23.59
N GLU A 40 1.27 24.44 24.45
CA GLU A 40 2.40 25.26 24.93
C GLU A 40 3.43 24.54 25.83
N LYS A 41 3.89 23.35 25.45
CA LYS A 41 5.07 22.70 26.06
C LYS A 41 6.19 22.40 25.06
N ASP A 42 5.99 22.72 23.79
CA ASP A 42 6.82 22.31 22.67
C ASP A 42 7.75 23.43 22.15
N GLU A 43 7.85 24.57 22.84
CA GLU A 43 8.56 25.77 22.35
C GLU A 43 10.07 25.52 22.12
N PHE A 44 10.64 24.46 22.70
CA PHE A 44 12.02 24.03 22.50
C PHE A 44 12.16 22.66 21.81
N ALA A 45 11.06 22.01 21.42
CA ALA A 45 11.16 20.71 20.78
C ALA A 45 11.62 20.86 19.33
N ASP A 46 12.58 20.02 18.94
CA ASP A 46 13.09 19.98 17.57
C ASP A 46 11.92 19.73 16.60
N PRO A 47 11.66 20.64 15.64
CA PRO A 47 10.53 20.50 14.73
C PRO A 47 10.62 19.23 13.87
N ALA A 48 11.82 18.75 13.54
CA ALA A 48 11.99 17.48 12.84
C ALA A 48 11.53 16.29 13.69
N VAL A 49 11.75 16.33 15.01
CA VAL A 49 11.27 15.27 15.92
C VAL A 49 9.74 15.27 16.00
N ILE A 50 9.09 16.43 16.01
CA ILE A 50 7.62 16.55 16.01
C ILE A 50 7.05 15.92 14.74
N VAL A 51 7.58 16.29 13.57
CA VAL A 51 7.12 15.75 12.27
C VAL A 51 7.40 14.26 12.17
N TRP A 52 8.57 13.79 12.61
CA TRP A 52 8.91 12.37 12.64
C TRP A 52 7.95 11.55 13.49
N ARG A 53 7.53 12.03 14.66
CA ARG A 53 6.53 11.33 15.49
C ARG A 53 5.18 11.20 14.78
N LYS A 54 4.75 12.25 14.07
CA LYS A 54 3.53 12.19 13.25
C LYS A 54 3.68 11.18 12.12
N TRP A 55 4.82 11.24 11.41
CA TRP A 55 5.14 10.32 10.33
C TRP A 55 5.14 8.87 10.80
N ARG A 56 5.84 8.55 11.89
CA ARG A 56 5.93 7.21 12.46
C ARG A 56 4.55 6.62 12.78
N ARG A 57 3.65 7.41 13.37
CA ARG A 57 2.26 6.97 13.65
C ARG A 57 1.50 6.67 12.36
N ALA A 58 1.63 7.51 11.33
CA ALA A 58 1.01 7.27 10.04
C ALA A 58 1.59 6.02 9.35
N HIS A 59 2.90 5.83 9.40
CA HIS A 59 3.57 4.64 8.85
C HIS A 59 3.13 3.35 9.57
N GLU A 60 3.09 3.34 10.91
CA GLU A 60 2.58 2.21 11.70
C GLU A 60 1.09 1.91 11.42
N GLU A 61 0.28 2.95 11.20
CA GLU A 61 -1.11 2.80 10.79
C GLU A 61 -1.24 2.15 9.40
N THR A 62 -0.45 2.60 8.42
CA THR A 62 -0.36 2.00 7.08
C THR A 62 0.01 0.52 7.17
N GLU A 63 1.03 0.18 7.95
CA GLU A 63 1.44 -1.22 8.18
C GLU A 63 0.32 -2.09 8.74
N ARG A 64 -0.39 -1.59 9.74
CA ARG A 64 -1.50 -2.30 10.36
C ARG A 64 -2.64 -2.53 9.35
N LEU A 65 -3.02 -1.48 8.63
CA LEU A 65 -4.11 -1.53 7.65
C LEU A 65 -3.75 -2.42 6.46
N CYS A 66 -2.49 -2.41 6.01
CA CYS A 66 -2.02 -3.32 4.97
C CYS A 66 -2.18 -4.79 5.39
N ARG A 67 -1.76 -5.15 6.61
CA ARG A 67 -1.96 -6.52 7.14
C ARG A 67 -3.43 -6.89 7.31
N GLN A 68 -4.29 -5.92 7.59
CA GLN A 68 -5.73 -6.15 7.69
C GLN A 68 -6.34 -6.34 6.30
N GLN A 69 -6.01 -5.47 5.33
CA GLN A 69 -6.44 -5.57 3.94
C GLN A 69 -6.03 -6.92 3.33
N GLN A 70 -4.79 -7.39 3.54
CA GLN A 70 -4.33 -8.68 3.02
C GLN A 70 -5.10 -9.88 3.59
N ARG A 71 -5.53 -9.79 4.86
CA ARG A 71 -6.36 -10.82 5.49
C ARG A 71 -7.76 -10.84 4.89
N LEU A 72 -8.37 -9.67 4.72
CA LEU A 72 -9.67 -9.53 4.08
C LEU A 72 -9.64 -9.94 2.61
N GLU A 73 -8.56 -9.61 1.88
CA GLU A 73 -8.35 -10.04 0.50
C GLU A 73 -8.35 -11.55 0.38
N ARG A 74 -7.57 -12.22 1.25
CA ARG A 74 -7.51 -13.68 1.29
C ARG A 74 -8.88 -14.29 1.56
N GLN A 75 -9.60 -13.76 2.55
CA GLN A 75 -10.95 -14.21 2.87
C GLN A 75 -11.91 -14.04 1.68
N LEU A 76 -11.81 -12.92 0.95
CA LEU A 76 -12.66 -12.64 -0.21
C LEU A 76 -12.37 -13.60 -1.38
N VAL A 77 -11.08 -13.88 -1.63
CA VAL A 77 -10.64 -14.86 -2.63
C VAL A 77 -11.07 -16.27 -2.25
N GLU A 78 -10.95 -16.67 -0.98
CA GLU A 78 -11.38 -17.99 -0.51
C GLU A 78 -12.90 -18.18 -0.57
N THR A 79 -13.67 -17.11 -0.35
CA THR A 79 -15.14 -17.17 -0.31
C THR A 79 -15.77 -17.07 -1.70
N VAL A 80 -15.30 -16.13 -2.52
CA VAL A 80 -15.93 -15.80 -3.82
C VAL A 80 -15.06 -16.25 -4.99
N GLY A 81 -13.73 -16.26 -4.82
CA GLY A 81 -12.78 -16.37 -5.93
C GLY A 81 -12.65 -15.05 -6.68
N PHE A 82 -11.56 -14.86 -7.43
CA PHE A 82 -11.39 -13.66 -8.24
C PHE A 82 -12.49 -13.56 -9.31
N PRO A 83 -13.05 -12.35 -9.56
CA PRO A 83 -14.02 -12.16 -10.62
C PRO A 83 -13.50 -12.71 -11.95
N CYS A 84 -14.28 -13.60 -12.55
CA CYS A 84 -13.94 -14.26 -13.80
C CYS A 84 -15.19 -14.69 -14.56
N ALA A 85 -15.06 -14.82 -15.87
CA ALA A 85 -16.01 -15.52 -16.72
C ALA A 85 -15.31 -16.63 -17.49
N THR A 86 -16.03 -17.71 -17.75
CA THR A 86 -15.53 -18.83 -18.54
C THR A 86 -16.24 -18.86 -19.87
N ILE A 87 -15.48 -18.76 -20.96
CA ILE A 87 -16.00 -18.86 -22.33
C ILE A 87 -15.63 -20.19 -22.96
N ARG A 88 -16.47 -20.66 -23.89
CA ARG A 88 -16.17 -21.80 -24.76
C ARG A 88 -15.74 -21.29 -26.12
N LEU A 89 -14.51 -21.59 -26.51
CA LEU A 89 -13.94 -21.29 -27.82
C LEU A 89 -14.53 -22.20 -28.91
N ARG A 90 -14.24 -21.87 -30.18
CA ARG A 90 -14.76 -22.59 -31.36
C ARG A 90 -14.25 -24.03 -31.47
N ASP A 91 -13.04 -24.29 -30.95
CA ASP A 91 -12.44 -25.63 -30.82
C ASP A 91 -12.99 -26.44 -29.64
N GLY A 92 -13.90 -25.86 -28.84
CA GLY A 92 -14.49 -26.47 -27.65
C GLY A 92 -13.67 -26.27 -26.37
N GLU A 93 -12.52 -25.60 -26.43
CA GLU A 93 -11.70 -25.29 -25.26
C GLU A 93 -12.42 -24.27 -24.34
N ARG A 94 -12.24 -24.43 -23.03
CA ARG A 94 -12.76 -23.48 -22.03
C ARG A 94 -11.64 -22.57 -21.56
N VAL A 95 -11.83 -21.27 -21.71
CA VAL A 95 -10.88 -20.25 -21.24
C VAL A 95 -11.53 -19.42 -20.13
N THR A 96 -10.83 -19.31 -19.00
CA THR A 96 -11.22 -18.44 -17.89
C THR A 96 -10.56 -17.08 -18.06
N LEU A 97 -11.36 -16.02 -18.05
CA LEU A 97 -10.91 -14.65 -18.27
C LEU A 97 -11.22 -13.79 -17.03
N HIS A 98 -10.20 -13.08 -16.56
CA HIS A 98 -10.24 -12.25 -15.35
C HIS A 98 -10.41 -10.75 -15.66
N SER A 99 -10.66 -10.41 -16.92
CA SER A 99 -10.85 -9.03 -17.37
C SER A 99 -11.88 -8.94 -18.48
N LEU A 100 -12.78 -7.96 -18.39
CA LEU A 100 -13.71 -7.61 -19.47
C LEU A 100 -13.00 -7.21 -20.76
N LYS A 101 -11.79 -6.63 -20.67
CA LYS A 101 -10.99 -6.30 -21.85
C LYS A 101 -10.50 -7.56 -22.55
N ALA A 102 -9.97 -8.53 -21.79
CA ALA A 102 -9.54 -9.82 -22.32
C ALA A 102 -10.71 -10.63 -22.90
N LEU A 103 -11.91 -10.54 -22.31
CA LEU A 103 -13.15 -11.10 -22.86
C LEU A 103 -13.48 -10.60 -24.26
N ARG A 104 -13.33 -9.29 -24.49
CA ARG A 104 -13.63 -8.67 -25.79
C ARG A 104 -12.56 -8.94 -26.84
N GLU A 105 -11.30 -9.14 -26.42
CA GLU A 105 -10.18 -9.41 -27.32
C GLU A 105 -10.14 -10.86 -27.81
N VAL A 106 -10.60 -11.82 -27.01
CA VAL A 106 -10.61 -13.25 -27.40
C VAL A 106 -11.75 -13.59 -28.37
N LEU A 107 -12.83 -12.81 -28.37
CA LEU A 107 -14.00 -13.06 -29.20
C LEU A 107 -13.91 -12.23 -30.49
N ASP A 108 -13.18 -12.74 -31.47
CA ASP A 108 -13.02 -12.14 -32.80
C ASP A 108 -14.38 -12.15 -33.55
N LEU A 109 -14.90 -10.97 -33.87
CA LEU A 109 -16.34 -10.67 -34.04
C LEU A 109 -17.03 -11.36 -35.24
N GLY A 110 -17.54 -12.58 -35.03
CA GLY A 110 -18.61 -13.21 -35.83
C GLY A 110 -19.97 -13.17 -35.11
N PRO A 111 -21.11 -13.32 -35.82
CA PRO A 111 -22.45 -13.23 -35.21
C PRO A 111 -22.73 -14.28 -34.13
N GLU A 112 -22.10 -15.47 -34.20
CA GLU A 112 -22.18 -16.49 -33.14
C GLU A 112 -21.35 -16.15 -31.90
N ASP A 113 -20.31 -15.32 -32.05
CA ASP A 113 -19.45 -14.91 -30.96
C ASP A 113 -20.07 -13.75 -30.17
N VAL A 114 -20.92 -12.93 -30.79
CA VAL A 114 -21.65 -11.83 -30.11
C VAL A 114 -22.52 -12.34 -28.97
N ALA A 115 -23.28 -13.42 -29.18
CA ALA A 115 -24.13 -14.00 -28.13
C ALA A 115 -23.28 -14.61 -26.99
N LYS A 116 -22.14 -15.23 -27.32
CA LYS A 116 -21.18 -15.76 -26.34
C LYS A 116 -20.50 -14.64 -25.56
N CYS A 117 -20.16 -13.52 -26.21
CA CYS A 117 -19.65 -12.31 -25.56
C CYS A 117 -20.66 -11.82 -24.53
N ALA A 118 -21.91 -11.62 -24.92
CA ALA A 118 -22.94 -11.08 -24.05
C ALA A 118 -23.17 -11.97 -22.83
N GLN A 119 -23.20 -13.30 -23.01
CA GLN A 119 -23.31 -14.24 -21.90
C GLN A 119 -22.09 -14.16 -20.97
N ALA A 120 -20.88 -14.13 -21.52
CA ALA A 120 -19.67 -14.08 -20.73
C ALA A 120 -19.50 -12.76 -19.97
N GLU A 121 -19.91 -11.64 -20.57
CA GLU A 121 -19.99 -10.35 -19.89
C GLU A 121 -21.02 -10.38 -18.75
N ALA A 122 -22.19 -11.00 -18.97
CA ALA A 122 -23.21 -11.17 -17.93
C ALA A 122 -22.72 -12.07 -16.78
N ASP A 123 -22.04 -13.17 -17.08
CA ASP A 123 -21.45 -14.08 -16.09
C ASP A 123 -20.36 -13.36 -15.28
N PHE A 124 -19.50 -12.59 -15.94
CA PHE A 124 -18.51 -11.75 -15.28
C PHE A 124 -19.18 -10.73 -14.36
N ALA A 125 -20.21 -10.03 -14.84
CA ALA A 125 -20.94 -9.04 -14.06
C ALA A 125 -21.64 -9.66 -12.83
N ALA A 126 -22.22 -10.85 -12.98
CA ALA A 126 -22.82 -11.59 -11.88
C ALA A 126 -21.77 -12.01 -10.84
N HIS A 127 -20.58 -12.42 -11.30
CA HIS A 127 -19.46 -12.73 -10.40
C HIS A 127 -18.97 -11.47 -9.66
N GLN A 128 -18.79 -10.37 -10.38
CA GLN A 128 -18.41 -9.08 -9.81
C GLN A 128 -19.44 -8.60 -8.77
N ALA A 129 -20.73 -8.80 -9.01
CA ALA A 129 -21.78 -8.45 -8.04
C ALA A 129 -21.68 -9.26 -6.74
N ARG A 130 -21.38 -10.57 -6.83
CA ARG A 130 -21.11 -11.40 -5.64
C ARG A 130 -19.88 -10.94 -4.88
N TRP A 131 -18.80 -10.62 -5.60
CA TRP A 131 -17.57 -10.08 -5.02
C TRP A 131 -17.84 -8.76 -4.28
N ASN A 132 -18.54 -7.82 -4.91
CA ASN A 132 -18.86 -6.52 -4.32
C ASN A 132 -19.77 -6.66 -3.10
N THR A 133 -20.69 -7.63 -3.11
CA THR A 133 -21.56 -7.92 -1.96
C THR A 133 -20.72 -8.42 -0.79
N ALA A 134 -19.89 -9.44 -1.00
CA ALA A 134 -19.02 -9.98 0.03
C ALA A 134 -18.02 -8.94 0.54
N ASP A 135 -17.44 -8.13 -0.34
CA ASP A 135 -16.59 -6.99 0.01
C ASP A 135 -17.33 -6.00 0.94
N SER A 136 -18.56 -5.63 0.59
CA SER A 136 -19.35 -4.70 1.42
C SER A 136 -19.67 -5.26 2.82
N GLU A 137 -19.77 -6.58 2.95
CA GLU A 137 -20.01 -7.27 4.23
C GLU A 137 -18.75 -7.34 5.09
N ILE A 138 -17.58 -7.61 4.50
CA ILE A 138 -16.32 -7.79 5.24
C ILE A 138 -15.47 -6.51 5.34
N GLY A 139 -15.80 -5.48 4.57
CA GLY A 139 -15.15 -4.17 4.58
C GLY A 139 -13.76 -4.14 3.92
N TYR A 140 -13.52 -4.98 2.91
CA TYR A 140 -12.21 -5.06 2.24
C TYR A 140 -11.83 -3.75 1.56
N SER A 141 -12.69 -3.21 0.67
CA SER A 141 -12.45 -1.97 -0.07
C SER A 141 -12.41 -0.74 0.85
N ALA A 142 -13.14 -0.77 1.97
CA ALA A 142 -13.08 0.29 2.97
C ALA A 142 -11.71 0.30 3.68
N THR A 143 -11.20 -0.88 4.05
CA THR A 143 -9.86 -1.03 4.65
C THR A 143 -8.76 -0.64 3.66
N LEU A 144 -8.89 -1.05 2.39
CA LEU A 144 -7.96 -0.66 1.32
C LEU A 144 -7.92 0.86 1.16
N ARG A 145 -9.07 1.55 1.17
CA ARG A 145 -9.10 3.02 1.10
C ARG A 145 -8.41 3.67 2.31
N ALA A 146 -8.69 3.17 3.52
CA ALA A 146 -8.06 3.69 4.72
C ALA A 146 -6.53 3.48 4.71
N GLU A 147 -6.07 2.33 4.19
CA GLU A 147 -4.64 2.05 3.99
C GLU A 147 -4.01 3.05 3.02
N CYS A 148 -4.64 3.30 1.87
CA CYS A 148 -4.17 4.31 0.91
C CYS A 148 -4.11 5.71 1.53
N GLU A 149 -5.15 6.11 2.28
CA GLU A 149 -5.18 7.41 2.96
C GLU A 149 -4.10 7.53 4.04
N ALA A 150 -3.78 6.44 4.76
CA ALA A 150 -2.69 6.42 5.74
C ALA A 150 -1.32 6.48 5.06
N ALA A 151 -1.16 5.77 3.94
CA ALA A 151 0.05 5.80 3.12
C ALA A 151 0.31 7.19 2.54
N ASP A 152 -0.72 7.85 1.99
CA ASP A 152 -0.63 9.22 1.48
C ASP A 152 -0.21 10.19 2.61
N ARG A 153 -0.83 10.08 3.79
CA ARG A 153 -0.44 10.87 4.96
C ARG A 153 1.01 10.63 5.38
N ALA A 154 1.45 9.37 5.38
CA ALA A 154 2.84 9.03 5.70
C ALA A 154 3.80 9.62 4.65
N GLN A 155 3.46 9.58 3.36
CA GLN A 155 4.29 10.17 2.31
C GLN A 155 4.39 11.69 2.45
N ASP A 156 3.27 12.38 2.67
CA ASP A 156 3.25 13.84 2.89
C ASP A 156 4.10 14.24 4.11
N LEU A 157 4.00 13.47 5.21
CA LEU A 157 4.78 13.71 6.43
C LEU A 157 6.27 13.39 6.24
N LEU A 158 6.62 12.39 5.42
CA LEU A 158 8.00 12.08 5.08
C LEU A 158 8.64 13.22 4.27
N GLN A 159 7.89 13.75 3.30
CA GLN A 159 8.33 14.94 2.55
C GLN A 159 8.51 16.13 3.50
N ALA A 160 7.52 16.43 4.35
CA ALA A 160 7.62 17.51 5.33
C ALA A 160 8.82 17.32 6.27
N LEU A 161 9.10 16.09 6.71
CA LEU A 161 10.26 15.78 7.55
C LEU A 161 11.59 16.08 6.83
N SER A 162 11.67 15.77 5.53
CA SER A 162 12.86 16.03 4.72
C SER A 162 13.17 17.54 4.65
N GLU A 163 12.13 18.36 4.47
CA GLU A 163 12.20 19.82 4.34
C GLU A 163 12.39 20.54 5.68
N THR A 164 11.89 19.96 6.78
CA THR A 164 11.97 20.56 8.13
C THR A 164 13.41 20.54 8.65
N PRO A 165 14.09 21.67 8.90
CA PRO A 165 15.44 21.68 9.45
C PRO A 165 15.47 21.02 10.84
N ALA A 166 16.45 20.13 11.07
CA ALA A 166 16.73 19.64 12.42
C ALA A 166 17.50 20.70 13.19
N THR A 167 17.08 20.99 14.43
CA THR A 167 17.74 21.95 15.31
C THR A 167 18.55 21.27 16.42
N SER A 168 18.54 19.94 16.46
CA SER A 168 19.22 19.10 17.45
C SER A 168 19.75 17.80 16.82
N LEU A 169 20.65 17.11 17.53
CA LEU A 169 21.09 15.76 17.17
C LEU A 169 19.91 14.78 17.10
N ALA A 170 18.91 14.93 17.98
CA ALA A 170 17.71 14.09 17.97
C ALA A 170 16.89 14.27 16.69
N GLY A 171 16.82 15.49 16.13
CA GLY A 171 16.16 15.73 14.84
C GLY A 171 16.90 15.10 13.67
N VAL A 172 18.23 15.11 13.67
CA VAL A 172 19.03 14.42 12.64
C VAL A 172 18.83 12.90 12.74
N VAL A 173 18.86 12.35 13.96
CA VAL A 173 18.56 10.93 14.21
C VAL A 173 17.16 10.58 13.72
N ALA A 174 16.15 11.42 13.99
CA ALA A 174 14.78 11.21 13.55
C ALA A 174 14.67 11.13 12.01
N LYS A 175 15.41 11.95 11.27
CA LYS A 175 15.46 11.87 9.80
C LYS A 175 16.08 10.57 9.31
N LEU A 176 17.23 10.18 9.87
CA LEU A 176 17.90 8.93 9.49
C LEU A 176 17.07 7.70 9.85
N ASP A 177 16.38 7.73 10.98
CA ASP A 177 15.45 6.70 11.42
C ASP A 177 14.29 6.52 10.43
N ALA A 178 13.71 7.63 9.93
CA ALA A 178 12.69 7.56 8.88
C ALA A 178 13.23 6.99 7.56
N MET A 179 14.45 7.35 7.17
CA MET A 179 15.07 6.79 5.96
C MET A 179 15.28 5.28 6.07
N LEU A 180 15.72 4.78 7.24
CA LEU A 180 15.90 3.35 7.48
C LEU A 180 14.55 2.62 7.46
N MET A 181 13.55 3.11 8.20
CA MET A 181 12.24 2.47 8.25
C MET A 181 11.49 2.47 6.91
N GLU A 182 11.68 3.47 6.05
CA GLU A 182 11.03 3.51 4.73
C GLU A 182 11.84 2.78 3.64
N GLY A 183 13.17 2.85 3.70
CA GLY A 183 14.05 2.44 2.61
C GLY A 183 14.73 1.09 2.80
N GLU A 184 15.04 0.70 4.04
CA GLU A 184 15.80 -0.51 4.31
C GLU A 184 14.93 -1.75 4.04
N PRO A 185 15.33 -2.67 3.15
CA PRO A 185 14.54 -3.85 2.83
C PRO A 185 14.32 -4.76 4.05
N SER A 186 15.28 -4.77 4.97
CA SER A 186 15.25 -5.53 6.23
C SER A 186 16.13 -4.89 7.29
N GLU A 187 15.82 -5.05 8.59
CA GLU A 187 16.44 -4.36 9.74
C GLU A 187 17.99 -4.46 9.83
N ASP A 188 18.60 -5.40 9.11
CA ASP A 188 20.04 -5.62 9.09
C ASP A 188 20.58 -5.82 7.68
N ASP A 189 19.98 -5.14 6.70
CA ASP A 189 20.42 -5.27 5.32
C ASP A 189 21.91 -4.86 5.19
N PRO A 190 22.79 -5.74 4.69
CA PRO A 190 24.21 -5.46 4.56
C PRO A 190 24.54 -4.65 3.29
N GLU A 191 23.56 -4.42 2.42
CA GLU A 191 23.74 -3.70 1.16
C GLU A 191 23.99 -2.22 1.41
N PHE A 192 24.91 -1.65 0.63
CA PHE A 192 25.16 -0.21 0.64
C PHE A 192 23.88 0.54 0.21
N PRO A 193 23.44 1.61 0.92
CA PRO A 193 24.16 2.35 1.97
C PRO A 193 23.72 2.04 3.42
N TRP A 194 22.95 0.97 3.66
CA TRP A 194 22.27 0.77 4.94
C TRP A 194 23.19 0.65 6.16
N PRO A 195 24.29 -0.13 6.10
CA PRO A 195 25.24 -0.19 7.22
C PRO A 195 25.85 1.17 7.58
N GLN A 196 26.14 2.01 6.57
CA GLN A 196 26.74 3.34 6.79
C GLN A 196 25.73 4.31 7.41
N ILE A 197 24.46 4.25 6.99
CA ILE A 197 23.39 5.06 7.56
C ILE A 197 23.14 4.67 9.02
N ARG A 198 23.08 3.36 9.33
CA ARG A 198 22.93 2.85 10.70
C ARG A 198 24.08 3.28 11.60
N ALA A 199 25.33 3.10 11.14
CA ALA A 199 26.51 3.55 11.89
C ALA A 199 26.48 5.05 12.20
N ALA A 200 26.17 5.89 11.21
CA ALA A 200 26.06 7.34 11.41
C ALA A 200 24.95 7.72 12.39
N ARG A 201 23.78 7.06 12.31
CA ARG A 201 22.67 7.25 13.26
C ARG A 201 23.09 6.91 14.67
N ASP A 202 23.75 5.77 14.87
CA ASP A 202 24.17 5.31 16.20
C ASP A 202 25.23 6.22 16.82
N ASP A 203 26.17 6.73 16.02
CA ASP A 203 27.13 7.74 16.46
C ASP A 203 26.45 9.03 16.92
N LEU A 204 25.45 9.52 16.18
CA LEU A 204 24.69 10.71 16.57
C LEU A 204 23.91 10.48 17.88
N VAL A 205 23.33 9.30 18.08
CA VAL A 205 22.66 8.92 19.33
C VAL A 205 23.66 8.91 20.49
N ARG A 206 24.85 8.34 20.29
CA ARG A 206 25.91 8.29 21.32
C ARG A 206 26.37 9.70 21.71
N ILE A 207 26.69 10.54 20.73
CA ILE A 207 27.12 11.93 20.96
C ILE A 207 26.00 12.73 21.66
N GLY A 208 24.74 12.52 21.27
CA GLY A 208 23.60 13.22 21.88
C GLY A 208 23.42 12.88 23.37
N LYS A 209 23.73 11.65 23.79
CA LYS A 209 23.69 11.23 25.20
C LYS A 209 24.82 11.85 26.03
N GLU A 210 25.98 12.06 25.42
CA GLU A 210 27.16 12.65 26.08
C GLU A 210 27.03 14.17 26.31
N GLN A 211 26.09 14.84 25.62
CA GLN A 211 25.90 16.30 25.68
C GLN A 211 24.81 16.79 26.65
N VAL A 212 24.03 15.89 27.25
CA VAL A 212 23.05 16.26 28.29
C VAL A 212 23.79 16.26 29.63
N PRO A 213 24.03 17.42 30.28
CA PRO A 213 24.60 17.44 31.63
C PRO A 213 23.56 16.94 32.63
N ASP A 214 24.03 16.25 33.68
CA ASP A 214 23.23 15.86 34.86
C ASP A 214 22.46 17.04 35.48
#